data_AF-A0A520D2I1-F1
#
_entry.id   AF-A0A520D2I1-F1
#
_cell.length_a   1.000
_cell.length_b   1.000
_cell.length_c   1.000
_cell.angle_alpha   90.00
_cell.angle_beta   90.00
_cell.angle_gamma   90.00
#
_symmetry.space_group_name_H-M   'P 1'
#
loop_
_entity.id
_entity.type
_entity.pdbx_description
1 polymer ?
#
loop_
_entity_poly.entity_id
_entity_poly.type
_entity_poly.pdbx_seq_one_letter_code
_entity_poly.pdbx_strand_id
1 'polypeptide(L)'
;MFTYFVDSNHDIRGNENLKPENSYSGTLFYTLTSKPEKTLKWSVDASSMYLQVQDRIEMALINDAPLQYEYINVKTDQNWLNTISGRISNKNVGLNVGFSILGRALEINDLSDTKYRYSSEMNSSIYYNLLKTKTSFSLFFKAFGKTNRIVEDKTLGVTQYILAEQNALSSLANAPISNYSALFILATTNMAKHEFSEAKKLASQMTDDPNMKLQALGIIFDANYAIGDLKACEKNLAEIEQSKKEIFKYKLPGVDPKDVNDMINTNRYALLSYSQGKVQESEKYFLKAIKESINIYGEPKAWIYNLYATFLTKNGRLEDAKDNIQYALNEVPNYTSALVQKSEIAYQEKNWQEIITNLKPINDKVPRSDIILRLAKAEKKLNNIESYNQLISQAESLLKEEVSVGGFGHRRDYIQLLIEKNTPESLKEALTKAE
;
A
#
# COMPACT_ATOMS: atom_id res chain seq x y z
N MET A 1 -12.62 -7.99 5.45
CA MET A 1 -11.48 -7.56 4.59
C MET A 1 -10.29 -7.40 5.53
N PHE A 2 -9.35 -8.34 5.52
CA PHE A 2 -8.19 -8.38 6.43
C PHE A 2 -7.00 -7.68 5.76
N THR A 3 -7.00 -6.35 5.73
CA THR A 3 -5.89 -5.59 5.13
C THR A 3 -5.16 -4.83 6.23
N TYR A 4 -4.07 -5.39 6.74
CA TYR A 4 -3.13 -4.68 7.61
C TYR A 4 -1.98 -4.19 6.74
N PHE A 5 -1.95 -2.88 6.48
CA PHE A 5 -1.01 -2.24 5.58
C PHE A 5 -0.29 -1.11 6.33
N VAL A 6 1.00 -1.28 6.57
CA VAL A 6 1.84 -0.28 7.23
C VAL A 6 2.99 0.05 6.28
N ASP A 7 3.06 1.29 5.81
CA ASP A 7 4.20 1.84 5.08
C ASP A 7 4.76 3.09 5.78
N SER A 8 5.78 3.69 5.17
CA SER A 8 6.54 4.81 5.74
C SER A 8 5.69 6.05 6.08
N ASN A 9 4.48 6.20 5.53
CA ASN A 9 3.59 7.34 5.76
C ASN A 9 2.12 6.96 6.11
N HIS A 10 1.75 5.67 6.06
CA HIS A 10 0.37 5.23 6.28
C HIS A 10 0.31 3.90 7.05
N ASP A 11 -0.28 3.90 8.24
CA ASP A 11 -0.64 2.69 9.02
C ASP A 11 -2.15 2.48 8.92
N ILE A 12 -2.58 1.72 7.90
CA ILE A 12 -3.98 1.37 7.62
C ILE A 12 -4.26 -0.02 8.16
N ARG A 13 -5.18 -0.10 9.13
CA ARG A 13 -5.49 -1.33 9.86
C ARG A 13 -6.80 -1.94 9.36
N GLY A 14 -6.77 -3.25 9.18
CA GLY A 14 -7.94 -4.05 8.89
C GLY A 14 -8.82 -4.19 10.13
N ASN A 15 -10.10 -4.49 9.91
CA ASN A 15 -11.05 -4.75 10.99
C ASN A 15 -11.81 -6.05 10.68
N GLU A 16 -11.67 -7.03 11.56
CA GLU A 16 -12.25 -8.38 11.39
C GLU A 16 -13.76 -8.38 11.63
N ASN A 17 -14.27 -7.35 12.31
CA ASN A 17 -15.69 -7.19 12.64
C ASN A 17 -16.49 -6.48 11.54
N LEU A 18 -15.89 -6.26 10.36
CA LEU A 18 -16.57 -5.57 9.27
C LEU A 18 -17.77 -6.36 8.75
N LYS A 19 -18.92 -5.70 8.71
CA LYS A 19 -20.12 -6.19 8.03
C LYS A 19 -20.08 -5.84 6.53
N PRO A 20 -20.59 -6.71 5.65
CA PRO A 20 -20.74 -6.39 4.23
C PRO A 20 -21.65 -5.18 4.01
N GLU A 21 -21.26 -4.31 3.07
CA GLU A 21 -22.07 -3.15 2.69
C GLU A 21 -23.31 -3.58 1.91
N ASN A 22 -24.43 -2.90 2.13
CA ASN A 22 -25.61 -2.99 1.28
C ASN A 22 -26.02 -1.59 0.82
N SER A 23 -26.47 -1.43 -0.42
CA SER A 23 -26.80 -0.11 -0.95
C SER A 23 -28.02 -0.07 -1.84
N TYR A 24 -28.67 1.09 -1.85
CA TYR A 24 -29.71 1.46 -2.80
C TYR A 24 -29.32 2.80 -3.44
N SER A 25 -29.51 2.91 -4.75
CA SER A 25 -29.31 4.17 -5.46
C SER A 25 -30.41 4.42 -6.49
N GLY A 26 -30.61 5.69 -6.79
CA GLY A 26 -31.51 6.16 -7.83
C GLY A 26 -30.95 7.42 -8.47
N THR A 27 -31.04 7.52 -9.79
CA THR A 27 -30.54 8.68 -10.55
C THR A 27 -31.62 9.19 -11.49
N LEU A 28 -31.83 10.50 -11.47
CA LEU A 28 -32.60 11.23 -12.46
C LEU A 28 -31.66 12.10 -13.30
N PHE A 29 -31.84 12.09 -14.61
CA PHE A 29 -31.06 12.91 -15.53
C PHE A 29 -31.99 13.60 -16.54
N TYR A 30 -31.61 14.80 -16.94
CA TYR A 30 -32.30 15.57 -17.96
C TYR A 30 -31.32 16.42 -18.75
N THR A 31 -31.42 16.35 -20.08
CA THR A 31 -30.56 17.10 -20.99
C THR A 31 -31.42 17.94 -21.93
N LEU A 32 -31.17 19.24 -21.94
CA LEU A 32 -31.62 20.17 -22.97
C LEU A 32 -30.48 20.42 -23.94
N THR A 33 -30.76 20.42 -25.23
CA THR A 33 -29.73 20.67 -26.25
C THR A 33 -30.27 21.51 -27.39
N SER A 34 -29.37 22.30 -27.98
CA SER A 34 -29.61 23.03 -29.22
C SER A 34 -29.88 22.09 -30.39
N LYS A 35 -30.63 22.56 -31.39
CA LYS A 35 -30.89 21.75 -32.58
C LYS A 35 -29.60 21.43 -33.37
N PRO A 36 -29.47 20.23 -33.96
CA PRO A 36 -28.28 19.80 -34.72
C PRO A 36 -27.88 20.69 -35.91
N GLU A 37 -28.78 21.52 -36.43
CA GLU A 37 -28.54 22.41 -37.57
C GLU A 37 -27.99 23.80 -37.18
N LYS A 38 -28.04 24.20 -35.90
CA LYS A 38 -27.57 25.53 -35.47
C LYS A 38 -26.04 25.59 -35.36
N THR A 39 -25.42 26.67 -35.82
CA THR A 39 -23.95 26.87 -35.74
C THR A 39 -23.47 27.05 -34.30
N LEU A 40 -24.27 27.69 -33.45
CA LEU A 40 -24.06 27.73 -32.02
C LEU A 40 -24.68 26.48 -31.40
N LYS A 41 -23.84 25.64 -30.80
CA LYS A 41 -24.23 24.44 -30.06
C LYS A 41 -24.28 24.75 -28.58
N TRP A 42 -25.32 24.30 -27.91
CA TRP A 42 -25.38 24.34 -26.46
C TRP A 42 -26.07 23.11 -25.89
N SER A 43 -25.67 22.70 -24.69
CA SER A 43 -26.41 21.75 -23.86
C SER A 43 -26.49 22.27 -22.43
N VAL A 44 -27.58 21.91 -21.75
CA VAL A 44 -27.73 22.03 -20.32
C VAL A 44 -28.10 20.66 -19.80
N ASP A 45 -27.25 20.13 -18.93
CA ASP A 45 -27.38 18.81 -18.35
C ASP A 45 -27.63 18.97 -16.86
N ALA A 46 -28.73 18.41 -16.37
CA ALA A 46 -29.10 18.40 -14.96
C ALA A 46 -29.26 16.95 -14.49
N SER A 47 -28.72 16.65 -13.31
CA SER A 47 -28.87 15.34 -12.70
C SER A 47 -29.03 15.42 -11.18
N SER A 48 -29.74 14.46 -10.63
CA SER A 48 -29.90 14.23 -9.20
C SER A 48 -29.70 12.74 -8.93
N MET A 49 -28.72 12.40 -8.10
CA MET A 49 -28.44 11.03 -7.67
C MET A 49 -28.59 10.94 -6.16
N TYR A 50 -29.40 9.99 -5.72
CA TYR A 50 -29.47 9.58 -4.32
C TYR A 50 -28.80 8.21 -4.16
N LEU A 51 -27.96 8.07 -3.14
CA LEU A 51 -27.30 6.83 -2.75
C LEU A 51 -27.41 6.70 -1.24
N GLN A 52 -27.85 5.53 -0.78
CA GLN A 52 -27.81 5.16 0.61
C GLN A 52 -27.06 3.84 0.76
N VAL A 53 -26.11 3.80 1.67
CA VAL A 53 -25.30 2.63 2.00
C VAL A 53 -25.50 2.31 3.48
N GLN A 54 -25.81 1.06 3.78
CA GLN A 54 -25.82 0.50 5.13
C GLN A 54 -24.52 -0.24 5.39
N ASP A 55 -24.05 -0.15 6.64
CA ASP A 55 -22.79 -0.75 7.08
C ASP A 55 -21.60 -0.34 6.17
N ARG A 56 -21.58 0.92 5.70
CA ARG A 56 -20.55 1.43 4.79
C ARG A 56 -19.18 1.29 5.44
N ILE A 57 -18.26 0.61 4.77
CA ILE A 57 -16.87 0.45 5.18
C ILE A 57 -16.14 1.75 4.82
N GLU A 58 -15.72 2.50 5.84
CA GLU A 58 -14.99 3.78 5.67
C GLU A 58 -13.71 3.76 6.51
N MET A 59 -12.67 4.47 6.05
CA MET A 59 -11.45 4.65 6.84
C MET A 59 -11.64 5.78 7.83
N ALA A 60 -11.45 5.49 9.11
CA ALA A 60 -11.41 6.49 10.18
C ALA A 60 -9.96 6.73 10.60
N LEU A 61 -9.60 8.00 10.84
CA LEU A 61 -8.29 8.36 11.39
C LEU A 61 -8.26 8.02 12.89
N ILE A 62 -7.44 7.06 13.32
CA ILE A 62 -7.34 6.61 14.73
C ILE A 62 -6.12 7.19 15.48
N ASN A 63 -5.15 7.73 14.76
CA ASN A 63 -4.02 8.45 15.35
C ASN A 63 -3.48 9.47 14.34
N ASP A 64 -3.14 10.66 14.79
CA ASP A 64 -2.63 11.74 13.94
C ASP A 64 -1.10 11.72 13.82
N ALA A 65 -0.38 11.19 14.82
CA ALA A 65 1.06 11.00 14.80
C ALA A 65 1.53 9.80 15.66
N PRO A 66 1.98 8.68 15.07
CA PRO A 66 2.04 8.42 13.63
C PRO A 66 0.64 8.38 13.02
N LEU A 67 0.54 8.69 11.72
CA LEU A 67 -0.73 8.72 10.99
C LEU A 67 -1.29 7.31 10.84
N GLN A 68 -2.39 7.02 11.55
CA GLN A 68 -3.02 5.69 11.59
C GLN A 68 -4.48 5.77 11.19
N TYR A 69 -4.91 4.86 10.33
CA TYR A 69 -6.29 4.69 9.89
C TYR A 69 -6.78 3.28 10.22
N GLU A 70 -8.08 3.14 10.47
CA GLU A 70 -8.74 1.85 10.63
C GLU A 70 -10.02 1.80 9.81
N TYR A 71 -10.33 0.64 9.23
CA TYR A 71 -11.62 0.43 8.58
C TYR A 71 -12.73 0.23 9.62
N ILE A 72 -13.82 0.99 9.48
CA ILE A 72 -15.01 0.88 10.34
C ILE A 72 -16.27 0.72 9.49
N ASN A 73 -17.32 0.11 10.06
CA ASN A 73 -18.66 0.23 9.49
C ASN A 73 -19.32 1.52 10.01
N VAL A 74 -19.71 2.38 9.09
CA VAL A 74 -20.68 3.45 9.31
C VAL A 74 -22.07 2.86 9.12
N LYS A 75 -22.91 2.93 10.15
CA LYS A 75 -24.25 2.33 10.17
C LYS A 75 -25.11 2.76 8.97
N THR A 76 -25.18 4.06 8.70
CA THR A 76 -25.91 4.60 7.55
C THR A 76 -25.15 5.76 6.90
N ASP A 77 -24.89 5.71 5.59
CA ASP A 77 -24.34 6.80 4.79
C ASP A 77 -25.31 7.18 3.67
N GLN A 78 -25.82 8.40 3.70
CA GLN A 78 -26.74 8.94 2.69
C GLN A 78 -26.07 10.07 1.92
N ASN A 79 -26.08 9.96 0.60
CA ASN A 79 -25.51 10.90 -0.33
C ASN A 79 -26.58 11.37 -1.32
N TRP A 80 -26.74 12.68 -1.45
CA TRP A 80 -27.60 13.30 -2.45
C TRP A 80 -26.79 14.29 -3.29
N LEU A 81 -26.42 13.87 -4.49
CA LEU A 81 -25.62 14.64 -5.43
C LEU A 81 -26.53 15.27 -6.47
N ASN A 82 -26.52 16.60 -6.52
CA ASN A 82 -27.22 17.37 -7.53
C ASN A 82 -26.20 18.08 -8.41
N THR A 83 -26.30 17.94 -9.72
CA THR A 83 -25.37 18.52 -10.68
C THR A 83 -26.13 19.28 -11.75
N ILE A 84 -25.60 20.45 -12.11
CA ILE A 84 -26.01 21.19 -13.29
C ILE A 84 -24.76 21.55 -14.08
N SER A 85 -24.80 21.34 -15.39
CA SER A 85 -23.72 21.76 -16.27
C SER A 85 -24.26 22.36 -17.55
N GLY A 86 -23.54 23.36 -18.05
CA GLY A 86 -23.81 24.02 -19.30
C GLY A 86 -22.60 23.91 -20.20
N ARG A 87 -22.85 23.55 -21.45
CA ARG A 87 -21.87 23.61 -22.54
C ARG A 87 -22.39 24.56 -23.58
N ILE A 88 -21.53 25.46 -24.05
CA ILE A 88 -21.79 26.28 -25.23
C ILE A 88 -20.56 26.24 -26.12
N SER A 89 -20.76 26.05 -27.41
CA SER A 89 -19.66 25.99 -28.36
C SER A 89 -20.09 26.47 -29.74
N ASN A 90 -19.12 27.01 -30.46
CA ASN A 90 -19.18 27.35 -31.86
C ASN A 90 -17.90 26.80 -32.52
N LYS A 91 -17.72 26.98 -33.83
CA LYS A 91 -16.59 26.45 -34.62
C LYS A 91 -15.21 26.69 -33.99
N ASN A 92 -15.01 27.82 -33.30
CA ASN A 92 -13.69 28.24 -32.83
C ASN A 92 -13.59 28.39 -31.30
N VAL A 93 -14.69 28.36 -30.56
CA VAL A 93 -14.71 28.59 -29.10
C VAL A 93 -15.66 27.60 -28.47
N GLY A 94 -15.30 27.06 -27.31
CA GLY A 94 -16.29 26.47 -26.43
C GLY A 94 -16.01 26.76 -24.98
N LEU A 95 -17.08 26.85 -24.21
CA LEU A 95 -17.11 27.05 -22.78
C LEU A 95 -17.96 25.94 -22.16
N ASN A 96 -17.43 25.32 -21.11
CA ASN A 96 -18.16 24.42 -20.25
C ASN A 96 -18.11 24.97 -18.83
N VAL A 97 -19.22 24.90 -18.12
CA VAL A 97 -19.32 25.24 -16.71
C VAL A 97 -20.19 24.19 -16.05
N GLY A 98 -19.70 23.56 -14.99
CA GLY A 98 -20.44 22.60 -14.18
C GLY A 98 -20.41 23.01 -12.72
N PHE A 99 -21.53 22.82 -12.04
CA PHE A 99 -21.67 23.00 -10.61
C PHE A 99 -22.35 21.76 -10.03
N SER A 100 -21.83 21.25 -8.93
CA SER A 100 -22.46 20.18 -8.18
C SER A 100 -22.51 20.51 -6.69
N ILE A 101 -23.53 19.98 -6.03
CA ILE A 101 -23.69 20.02 -4.58
C ILE A 101 -24.01 18.61 -4.09
N LEU A 102 -23.19 18.13 -3.16
CA LEU A 102 -23.35 16.86 -2.48
C LEU A 102 -23.81 17.13 -1.05
N GLY A 103 -25.04 16.73 -0.74
CA GLY A 103 -25.50 16.57 0.63
C GLY A 103 -25.13 15.20 1.15
N ARG A 104 -24.41 15.13 2.28
CA ARG A 104 -24.03 13.89 2.93
C ARG A 104 -24.52 13.85 4.38
N ALA A 105 -25.23 12.80 4.75
CA ALA A 105 -25.64 12.51 6.11
C ALA A 105 -25.07 11.15 6.55
N LEU A 106 -24.56 11.11 7.78
CA LEU A 106 -23.88 9.95 8.32
C LEU A 106 -24.43 9.60 9.69
N GLU A 107 -24.70 8.33 9.88
CA GLU A 107 -24.94 7.70 11.17
C GLU A 107 -23.77 6.75 11.44
N ILE A 108 -22.85 7.16 12.31
CA ILE A 108 -21.63 6.39 12.62
C ILE A 108 -21.91 5.46 13.82
N ASN A 109 -22.62 5.97 14.84
CA ASN A 109 -22.98 5.29 16.08
C ASN A 109 -24.42 5.69 16.49
N ASP A 110 -25.01 5.00 17.47
CA ASP A 110 -26.35 5.32 18.02
C ASP A 110 -26.47 6.71 18.69
N LEU A 111 -25.36 7.45 18.81
CA LEU A 111 -25.27 8.78 19.41
C LEU A 111 -25.02 9.90 18.38
N SER A 112 -24.93 9.58 17.08
CA SER A 112 -24.47 10.52 16.04
C SER A 112 -25.60 11.35 15.40
N ASP A 113 -25.31 12.61 15.04
CA ASP A 113 -26.24 13.55 14.39
C ASP A 113 -26.36 13.26 12.88
N THR A 114 -27.57 12.88 12.44
CA THR A 114 -27.94 12.52 11.06
C THR A 114 -28.18 13.72 10.14
N LYS A 115 -27.71 14.91 10.52
CA LYS A 115 -27.85 16.13 9.71
C LYS A 115 -27.06 16.06 8.39
N TYR A 116 -27.74 16.46 7.30
CA TYR A 116 -27.11 16.66 6.00
C TYR A 116 -26.10 17.82 6.03
N ARG A 117 -24.88 17.51 5.62
CA ARG A 117 -23.79 18.46 5.43
C ARG A 117 -23.51 18.60 3.94
N TYR A 118 -23.30 19.81 3.47
CA TYR A 118 -23.21 20.10 2.04
C TYR A 118 -21.79 20.45 1.64
N SER A 119 -21.35 19.87 0.53
CA SER A 119 -20.11 20.21 -0.16
C SER A 119 -20.43 20.58 -1.60
N SER A 120 -19.79 21.62 -2.11
CA SER A 120 -19.99 22.09 -3.48
C SER A 120 -18.72 21.91 -4.30
N GLU A 121 -18.88 21.67 -5.60
CA GLU A 121 -17.79 21.64 -6.57
C GLU A 121 -18.20 22.46 -7.79
N MET A 122 -17.27 23.26 -8.31
CA MET A 122 -17.45 23.97 -9.57
C MET A 122 -16.29 23.63 -10.50
N ASN A 123 -16.60 23.32 -11.76
CA ASN A 123 -15.63 23.16 -12.82
C ASN A 123 -15.96 24.09 -13.98
N SER A 124 -14.93 24.58 -14.66
CA SER A 124 -15.07 25.34 -15.88
C SER A 124 -13.94 25.03 -16.83
N SER A 125 -14.23 25.01 -18.12
CA SER A 125 -13.21 24.92 -19.16
C SER A 125 -13.58 25.80 -20.33
N ILE A 126 -12.59 26.52 -20.85
CA ILE A 126 -12.72 27.29 -22.08
C ILE A 126 -11.66 26.82 -23.06
N TYR A 127 -12.01 26.69 -24.33
CA TYR A 127 -11.07 26.42 -25.40
C TYR A 127 -11.27 27.38 -26.57
N TYR A 128 -10.17 27.66 -27.28
CA TYR A 128 -10.13 28.42 -28.52
C TYR A 128 -9.33 27.67 -29.58
N ASN A 129 -9.92 27.47 -30.75
CA ASN A 129 -9.27 26.86 -31.91
C ASN A 129 -8.87 27.95 -32.91
N LEU A 130 -7.57 28.18 -33.06
CA LEU A 130 -6.98 29.02 -34.09
C LEU A 130 -6.88 28.22 -35.40
N LEU A 131 -7.96 28.22 -36.18
CA LEU A 131 -8.12 27.38 -37.38
C LEU A 131 -7.01 27.57 -38.44
N LYS A 132 -6.46 28.79 -38.57
CA LYS A 132 -5.43 29.11 -39.56
C LYS A 132 -4.13 28.32 -39.33
N THR A 133 -3.77 28.08 -38.07
CA THR A 133 -2.54 27.37 -37.68
C THR A 133 -2.83 25.97 -37.16
N LYS A 134 -4.12 25.58 -37.06
CA LYS A 134 -4.58 24.35 -36.41
C LYS A 134 -4.09 24.23 -34.95
N THR A 135 -3.95 25.37 -34.26
CA THR A 135 -3.54 25.43 -32.85
C THR A 135 -4.76 25.55 -31.95
N SER A 136 -4.78 24.83 -30.82
CA SER A 136 -5.84 24.92 -29.82
C SER A 136 -5.28 25.37 -28.48
N PHE A 137 -5.97 26.31 -27.84
CA PHE A 137 -5.68 26.78 -26.50
C PHE A 137 -6.80 26.37 -25.58
N SER A 138 -6.48 25.86 -24.39
CA SER A 138 -7.49 25.45 -23.40
C SER A 138 -7.08 25.92 -22.01
N LEU A 139 -8.06 26.38 -21.25
CA LEU A 139 -7.92 26.78 -19.84
C LEU A 139 -8.97 26.04 -19.02
N PHE A 140 -8.54 25.49 -17.88
CA PHE A 140 -9.38 24.73 -16.97
C PHE A 140 -9.34 25.35 -15.58
N PHE A 141 -10.49 25.42 -14.93
CA PHE A 141 -10.66 25.93 -13.58
C PHE A 141 -11.50 24.95 -12.77
N LYS A 142 -11.09 24.70 -11.51
CA LYS A 142 -11.83 23.85 -10.58
C LYS A 142 -11.80 24.49 -9.19
N ALA A 143 -12.95 24.51 -8.51
CA ALA A 143 -13.10 25.04 -7.17
C ALA A 143 -13.93 24.08 -6.30
N PHE A 144 -13.59 23.99 -5.03
CA PHE A 144 -14.24 23.12 -4.06
C PHE A 144 -14.70 23.91 -2.84
N GLY A 145 -15.84 23.52 -2.28
CA GLY A 145 -16.32 23.93 -0.97
C GLY A 145 -15.68 23.11 0.16
N LYS A 146 -16.10 23.40 1.38
CA LYS A 146 -15.72 22.66 2.59
C LYS A 146 -16.22 21.21 2.49
N THR A 147 -15.40 20.26 2.93
CA THR A 147 -15.77 18.84 3.04
C THR A 147 -15.51 18.36 4.47
N ASN A 148 -15.95 17.14 4.81
CA ASN A 148 -15.76 16.56 6.14
C ASN A 148 -15.06 15.21 6.03
N ARG A 149 -14.33 14.82 7.08
CA ARG A 149 -13.68 13.50 7.26
C ARG A 149 -14.02 12.89 8.62
N ILE A 150 -13.97 11.57 8.74
CA ILE A 150 -14.18 10.86 10.00
C ILE A 150 -12.85 10.80 10.77
N VAL A 151 -12.88 11.17 12.05
CA VAL A 151 -11.75 11.12 12.98
C VAL A 151 -12.16 10.42 14.27
N GLU A 152 -11.24 9.65 14.86
CA GLU A 152 -11.40 9.05 16.18
C GLU A 152 -11.26 10.13 17.25
N ASP A 153 -12.14 10.08 18.24
CA ASP A 153 -12.14 10.92 19.42
C ASP A 153 -12.19 10.03 20.67
N LYS A 154 -11.30 10.31 21.62
CA LYS A 154 -11.12 9.57 22.88
C LYS A 154 -11.34 10.44 24.12
N THR A 155 -11.83 11.66 23.96
CA THR A 155 -11.96 12.64 25.05
C THR A 155 -12.84 12.18 26.22
N LEU A 156 -13.76 11.24 26.00
CA LEU A 156 -14.65 10.66 27.01
C LEU A 156 -14.14 9.35 27.63
N GLY A 157 -12.90 8.92 27.34
CA GLY A 157 -12.37 7.63 27.81
C GLY A 157 -12.96 6.41 27.10
N VAL A 158 -13.76 6.63 26.06
CA VAL A 158 -14.31 5.62 25.14
C VAL A 158 -13.93 6.02 23.71
N THR A 159 -13.62 5.04 22.87
CA THR A 159 -13.41 5.27 21.43
C THR A 159 -14.74 5.64 20.78
N GLN A 160 -14.82 6.84 20.23
CA GLN A 160 -15.92 7.29 19.38
C GLN A 160 -15.39 7.88 18.07
N TYR A 161 -16.23 7.92 17.04
CA TYR A 161 -15.86 8.45 15.73
C TYR A 161 -16.74 9.66 15.42
N ILE A 162 -16.10 10.79 15.08
CA ILE A 162 -16.78 12.07 14.82
C ILE A 162 -16.40 12.63 13.44
N LEU A 163 -17.21 13.55 12.94
CA LEU A 163 -16.92 14.27 11.69
C LEU A 163 -16.16 15.58 11.96
N ALA A 164 -15.02 15.74 11.29
CA ALA A 164 -14.23 16.97 11.32
C ALA A 164 -14.24 17.66 9.94
N GLU A 165 -14.37 18.98 9.93
CA GLU A 165 -14.31 19.80 8.71
C GLU A 165 -12.88 19.84 8.16
N GLN A 166 -12.72 19.77 6.83
CA GLN A 166 -11.45 19.99 6.15
C GLN A 166 -11.56 21.15 5.14
N ASN A 167 -10.48 21.92 5.04
CA ASN A 167 -10.40 23.06 4.12
C ASN A 167 -10.28 22.60 2.65
N ALA A 168 -10.84 23.41 1.73
CA ALA A 168 -10.90 23.12 0.30
C ALA A 168 -9.53 22.91 -0.38
N LEU A 169 -8.46 23.51 0.14
CA LEU A 169 -7.08 23.30 -0.32
C LEU A 169 -6.59 21.86 -0.07
N SER A 170 -7.04 21.23 1.00
CA SER A 170 -6.75 19.82 1.32
C SER A 170 -7.54 18.87 0.40
N SER A 171 -8.71 19.30 -0.09
CA SER A 171 -9.56 18.53 -1.01
C SER A 171 -9.06 18.56 -2.45
N LEU A 172 -8.29 19.59 -2.86
CA LEU A 172 -7.62 19.66 -4.16
C LEU A 172 -6.54 18.57 -4.32
N ALA A 173 -5.94 18.10 -3.22
CA ALA A 173 -5.05 16.94 -3.22
C ALA A 173 -5.80 15.61 -3.45
N ASN A 174 -7.13 15.60 -3.29
CA ASN A 174 -8.00 14.42 -3.36
C ASN A 174 -8.96 14.42 -4.57
N ALA A 175 -8.78 15.32 -5.54
CA ALA A 175 -9.57 15.33 -6.77
C ALA A 175 -9.24 14.10 -7.65
N PRO A 176 -10.19 13.53 -8.42
CA PRO A 176 -9.97 12.31 -9.20
C PRO A 176 -9.10 12.60 -10.44
N ILE A 177 -7.81 12.69 -10.20
CA ILE A 177 -6.75 12.25 -11.11
C ILE A 177 -6.63 10.75 -10.81
N SER A 178 -6.33 9.91 -11.82
CA SER A 178 -6.19 8.44 -11.72
C SER A 178 -5.94 7.94 -10.28
N ASN A 179 -6.72 6.96 -9.80
CA ASN A 179 -6.62 6.48 -8.41
C ASN A 179 -5.29 5.73 -8.17
N TYR A 180 -4.18 6.46 -8.20
CA TYR A 180 -2.82 5.97 -8.08
C TYR A 180 -2.57 5.47 -6.67
N SER A 181 -3.27 5.99 -5.67
CA SER A 181 -3.32 5.41 -4.33
C SER A 181 -3.90 3.99 -4.36
N ALA A 182 -5.02 3.75 -5.05
CA ALA A 182 -5.55 2.40 -5.20
C ALA A 182 -4.67 1.52 -6.09
N LEU A 183 -4.09 2.05 -7.18
CA LEU A 183 -3.13 1.28 -8.00
C LEU A 183 -1.88 0.91 -7.21
N PHE A 184 -1.39 1.79 -6.34
CA PHE A 184 -0.28 1.54 -5.43
C PHE A 184 -0.65 0.44 -4.43
N ILE A 185 -1.79 0.56 -3.76
CA ILE A 185 -2.30 -0.46 -2.82
C ILE A 185 -2.48 -1.80 -3.53
N LEU A 186 -3.06 -1.82 -4.74
CA LEU A 186 -3.22 -3.04 -5.53
C LEU A 186 -1.86 -3.62 -5.91
N ALA A 187 -0.91 -2.79 -6.35
CA ALA A 187 0.43 -3.24 -6.73
C ALA A 187 1.18 -3.84 -5.54
N THR A 188 1.14 -3.20 -4.35
CA THR A 188 1.78 -3.72 -3.13
C THR A 188 1.04 -4.94 -2.56
N THR A 189 -0.28 -5.02 -2.71
CA THR A 189 -1.06 -6.23 -2.38
C THR A 189 -0.66 -7.41 -3.26
N ASN A 190 -0.51 -7.18 -4.56
CA ASN A 190 -0.03 -8.21 -5.49
C ASN A 190 1.43 -8.61 -5.18
N MET A 191 2.29 -7.66 -4.77
CA MET A 191 3.63 -7.98 -4.26
C MET A 191 3.58 -8.94 -3.06
N ALA A 192 2.72 -8.66 -2.09
CA ALA A 192 2.55 -9.50 -0.90
C ALA A 192 2.00 -10.89 -1.21
N LYS A 193 1.15 -11.00 -2.24
CA LYS A 193 0.63 -12.28 -2.76
C LYS A 193 1.62 -13.04 -3.66
N HIS A 194 2.81 -12.48 -3.91
CA HIS A 194 3.77 -13.00 -4.89
C HIS A 194 3.25 -13.01 -6.34
N GLU A 195 2.26 -12.18 -6.65
CA GLU A 195 1.70 -11.95 -8.00
C GLU A 195 2.53 -10.87 -8.74
N PHE A 196 3.85 -11.10 -8.86
CA PHE A 196 4.81 -10.08 -9.30
C PHE A 196 4.53 -9.50 -10.70
N SER A 197 3.99 -10.30 -11.62
CA SER A 197 3.63 -9.84 -12.97
C SER A 197 2.50 -8.81 -12.95
N GLU A 198 1.46 -9.04 -12.14
CA GLU A 198 0.34 -8.10 -12.03
C GLU A 198 0.76 -6.87 -11.21
N ALA A 199 1.57 -7.05 -10.16
CA ALA A 199 2.17 -5.94 -9.42
C ALA A 199 2.94 -4.97 -10.34
N LYS A 200 3.80 -5.51 -11.24
CA LYS A 200 4.53 -4.71 -12.23
C LYS A 200 3.60 -3.99 -13.19
N LYS A 201 2.56 -4.66 -13.67
CA LYS A 201 1.58 -4.09 -14.61
C LYS A 201 0.80 -2.93 -13.97
N LEU A 202 0.41 -3.07 -12.71
CA LEU A 202 -0.25 -2.02 -11.94
C LEU A 202 0.70 -0.85 -11.66
N ALA A 203 1.94 -1.14 -11.24
CA ALA A 203 2.94 -0.12 -11.01
C ALA A 203 3.32 0.67 -12.27
N SER A 204 3.40 0.01 -13.43
CA SER A 204 3.68 0.66 -14.72
C SER A 204 2.61 1.68 -15.12
N GLN A 205 1.39 1.60 -14.59
CA GLN A 205 0.36 2.60 -14.86
C GLN A 205 0.59 3.91 -14.08
N MET A 206 1.47 3.88 -13.07
CA MET A 206 1.79 5.02 -12.20
C MET A 206 3.08 5.74 -12.62
N THR A 207 3.86 5.20 -13.57
CA THR A 207 5.19 5.75 -13.93
C THR A 207 5.13 7.08 -14.68
N ASP A 208 3.98 7.41 -15.26
CA ASP A 208 3.76 8.66 -15.97
C ASP A 208 3.44 9.84 -15.02
N ASP A 209 3.04 9.56 -13.77
CA ASP A 209 2.77 10.59 -12.77
C ASP A 209 4.06 10.98 -12.02
N PRO A 210 4.52 12.24 -12.12
CA PRO A 210 5.74 12.67 -11.46
C PRO A 210 5.76 12.47 -9.94
N ASN A 211 4.59 12.48 -9.29
CA ASN A 211 4.49 12.30 -7.84
C ASN A 211 4.57 10.82 -7.41
N MET A 212 4.21 9.90 -8.30
CA MET A 212 4.16 8.46 -8.04
C MET A 212 5.29 7.68 -8.73
N LYS A 213 5.98 8.30 -9.68
CA LYS A 213 6.99 7.65 -10.54
C LYS A 213 8.09 6.95 -9.75
N LEU A 214 8.61 7.57 -8.69
CA LEU A 214 9.66 6.94 -7.88
C LEU A 214 9.15 5.74 -7.07
N GLN A 215 7.96 5.82 -6.46
CA GLN A 215 7.38 4.66 -5.76
C GLN A 215 7.06 3.53 -6.74
N ALA A 216 6.49 3.87 -7.90
CA ALA A 216 6.14 2.93 -8.96
C ALA A 216 7.36 2.17 -9.49
N LEU A 217 8.44 2.89 -9.82
CA LEU A 217 9.71 2.27 -10.24
C LEU A 217 10.32 1.41 -9.13
N GLY A 218 10.14 1.80 -7.87
CA GLY A 218 10.52 1.00 -6.71
C GLY A 218 9.81 -0.35 -6.65
N ILE A 219 8.48 -0.37 -6.83
CA ILE A 219 7.71 -1.62 -6.88
C ILE A 219 8.15 -2.50 -8.06
N ILE A 220 8.37 -1.90 -9.23
CA ILE A 220 8.83 -2.65 -10.41
C ILE A 220 10.21 -3.27 -10.15
N PHE A 221 11.13 -2.52 -9.51
CA PHE A 221 12.42 -3.06 -9.07
C PHE A 221 12.23 -4.24 -8.12
N ASP A 222 11.45 -4.06 -7.05
CA ASP A 222 11.28 -5.08 -6.01
C ASP A 222 10.67 -6.37 -6.59
N ALA A 223 9.73 -6.23 -7.53
CA ALA A 223 9.14 -7.35 -8.27
C ALA A 223 10.18 -8.07 -9.15
N ASN A 224 10.98 -7.31 -9.91
CA ASN A 224 12.05 -7.88 -10.75
C ASN A 224 13.13 -8.58 -9.90
N TYR A 225 13.46 -8.00 -8.75
CA TYR A 225 14.42 -8.56 -7.83
C TYR A 225 13.91 -9.88 -7.24
N ALA A 226 12.63 -9.93 -6.84
CA ALA A 226 12.01 -11.12 -6.29
C ALA A 226 11.96 -12.30 -7.28
N ILE A 227 11.82 -12.04 -8.59
CA ILE A 227 11.87 -13.07 -9.64
C ILE A 227 13.30 -13.36 -10.14
N GLY A 228 14.31 -12.67 -9.61
CA GLY A 228 15.72 -12.87 -10.00
C GLY A 228 16.13 -12.23 -11.33
N ASP A 229 15.32 -11.32 -11.90
CA ASP A 229 15.67 -10.59 -13.12
C ASP A 229 16.59 -9.41 -12.82
N LEU A 230 17.87 -9.72 -12.59
CA LEU A 230 18.89 -8.73 -12.23
C LEU A 230 19.15 -7.69 -13.33
N LYS A 231 18.96 -8.06 -14.61
CA LYS A 231 19.13 -7.14 -15.74
C LYS A 231 18.02 -6.08 -15.75
N ALA A 232 16.78 -6.49 -15.49
CA ALA A 232 15.69 -5.53 -15.35
C ALA A 232 15.88 -4.62 -14.12
N CYS A 233 16.40 -5.17 -13.01
CA CYS A 233 16.75 -4.39 -11.83
C CYS A 233 17.77 -3.28 -12.13
N GLU A 234 18.84 -3.58 -12.87
CA GLU A 234 19.83 -2.57 -13.31
C GLU A 234 19.18 -1.46 -14.12
N LYS A 235 18.32 -1.82 -15.07
CA LYS A 235 17.58 -0.85 -15.89
C LYS A 235 16.67 0.03 -15.03
N ASN A 236 15.95 -0.56 -14.07
CA ASN A 236 15.07 0.19 -13.17
C ASN A 236 15.85 1.18 -12.29
N LEU A 237 17.01 0.80 -11.74
CA LEU A 237 17.82 1.72 -10.95
C LEU A 237 18.35 2.88 -11.80
N ALA A 238 18.77 2.63 -13.04
CA ALA A 238 19.18 3.69 -13.95
C ALA A 238 18.02 4.68 -14.24
N GLU A 239 16.79 4.16 -14.39
CA GLU A 239 15.59 4.97 -14.61
C GLU A 239 15.16 5.77 -13.36
N ILE A 240 15.29 5.18 -12.16
CA ILE A 240 15.11 5.88 -10.88
C ILE A 240 16.08 7.06 -10.80
N GLU A 241 17.34 6.83 -11.13
CA GLU A 241 18.38 7.86 -11.03
C GLU A 241 18.20 8.98 -12.05
N GLN A 242 17.77 8.65 -13.26
CA GLN A 242 17.36 9.63 -14.25
C GLN A 242 16.15 10.45 -13.77
N SER A 243 15.13 9.78 -13.23
CA SER A 243 13.90 10.42 -12.76
C SER A 243 14.17 11.38 -11.60
N LYS A 244 15.06 11.03 -10.67
CA LYS A 244 15.52 11.93 -9.61
C LYS A 244 16.16 13.20 -10.15
N LYS A 245 17.05 13.07 -11.16
CA LYS A 245 17.69 14.23 -11.80
C LYS A 245 16.67 15.15 -12.45
N GLU A 246 15.64 14.60 -13.08
CA GLU A 246 14.55 15.37 -13.69
C GLU A 246 13.72 16.11 -12.64
N ILE A 247 13.28 15.42 -11.58
CA ILE A 247 12.51 16.02 -10.48
C ILE A 247 13.28 17.19 -9.84
N PHE A 248 14.57 16.98 -9.56
CA PHE A 248 15.43 18.01 -8.98
C PHE A 248 15.64 19.22 -9.92
N LYS A 249 15.84 18.96 -11.22
CA LYS A 249 16.08 20.00 -12.23
C LYS A 249 14.86 20.90 -12.44
N TYR A 250 13.66 20.34 -12.43
CA TYR A 250 12.43 21.07 -12.79
C TYR A 250 11.66 21.62 -11.58
N LYS A 251 12.14 21.42 -10.34
CA LYS A 251 11.51 21.93 -9.09
C LYS A 251 9.98 21.73 -9.10
N LEU A 252 9.55 20.51 -9.39
CA LEU A 252 8.12 20.21 -9.43
C LEU A 252 7.50 20.58 -8.06
N PRO A 253 6.39 21.34 -8.04
CA PRO A 253 5.79 21.80 -6.79
C PRO A 253 5.31 20.63 -5.95
N GLY A 254 5.69 20.59 -4.66
CA GLY A 254 5.26 19.59 -3.69
C GLY A 254 6.30 18.57 -3.24
N VAL A 255 7.52 18.60 -3.80
CA VAL A 255 8.64 17.72 -3.38
C VAL A 255 9.79 18.61 -2.87
N ASP A 256 10.01 18.68 -1.55
CA ASP A 256 11.24 19.29 -1.02
C ASP A 256 12.42 18.36 -1.38
N PRO A 257 13.43 18.82 -2.13
CA PRO A 257 14.62 18.03 -2.44
C PRO A 257 15.37 17.51 -1.21
N LYS A 258 15.17 18.11 -0.03
CA LYS A 258 15.74 17.69 1.25
C LYS A 258 14.92 16.63 1.99
N ASP A 259 13.64 16.47 1.65
CA ASP A 259 12.76 15.44 2.22
C ASP A 259 12.90 14.09 1.51
N VAL A 260 13.67 14.02 0.42
CA VAL A 260 14.00 12.78 -0.28
C VAL A 260 15.17 12.09 0.42
N ASN A 261 14.95 11.59 1.64
CA ASN A 261 15.82 10.58 2.20
C ASN A 261 15.75 9.35 1.28
N ASP A 262 16.81 9.14 0.50
CA ASP A 262 16.85 8.15 -0.58
C ASP A 262 17.16 6.72 -0.09
N MET A 263 17.08 6.49 1.23
CA MET A 263 17.55 5.26 1.87
C MET A 263 16.96 4.01 1.22
N ILE A 264 15.69 4.07 0.77
CA ILE A 264 14.98 2.95 0.17
C ILE A 264 15.62 2.58 -1.18
N ASN A 265 15.91 3.56 -2.04
CA ASN A 265 16.56 3.27 -3.32
C ASN A 265 18.04 2.97 -3.15
N THR A 266 18.75 3.67 -2.24
CA THR A 266 20.13 3.33 -1.87
C THR A 266 20.23 1.87 -1.42
N ASN A 267 19.26 1.40 -0.66
CA ASN A 267 19.19 0.01 -0.21
C ASN A 267 18.91 -0.97 -1.38
N ARG A 268 18.15 -0.57 -2.40
CA ARG A 268 17.99 -1.36 -3.64
C ARG A 268 19.31 -1.54 -4.40
N TYR A 269 20.17 -0.52 -4.44
CA TYR A 269 21.54 -0.66 -4.96
C TYR A 269 22.36 -1.67 -4.14
N ALA A 270 22.20 -1.67 -2.82
CA ALA A 270 22.87 -2.63 -1.94
C ALA A 270 22.46 -4.07 -2.25
N LEU A 271 21.14 -4.32 -2.38
CA LEU A 271 20.58 -5.62 -2.71
C LEU A 271 21.02 -6.11 -4.09
N LEU A 272 20.96 -5.26 -5.11
CA LEU A 272 21.40 -5.62 -6.46
C LEU A 272 22.90 -5.96 -6.50
N SER A 273 23.72 -5.12 -5.88
CA SER A 273 25.18 -5.34 -5.82
C SER A 273 25.50 -6.66 -5.13
N TYR A 274 24.77 -7.01 -4.06
CA TYR A 274 24.95 -8.28 -3.36
C TYR A 274 24.61 -9.46 -4.26
N SER A 275 23.47 -9.41 -4.95
CA SER A 275 23.04 -10.47 -5.88
C SER A 275 23.96 -10.63 -7.10
N GLN A 276 24.76 -9.62 -7.41
CA GLN A 276 25.81 -9.68 -8.43
C GLN A 276 27.17 -10.19 -7.91
N GLY A 277 27.25 -10.57 -6.63
CA GLY A 277 28.49 -10.99 -5.98
C GLY A 277 29.45 -9.84 -5.63
N LYS A 278 29.02 -8.58 -5.76
CA LYS A 278 29.82 -7.38 -5.45
C LYS A 278 29.66 -7.01 -3.97
N VAL A 279 30.19 -7.87 -3.09
CA VAL A 279 29.96 -7.81 -1.64
C VAL A 279 30.42 -6.47 -1.03
N GLN A 280 31.61 -5.97 -1.38
CA GLN A 280 32.12 -4.71 -0.82
C GLN A 280 31.34 -3.49 -1.32
N GLU A 281 30.83 -3.53 -2.56
CA GLU A 281 30.00 -2.47 -3.10
C GLU A 281 28.62 -2.46 -2.43
N SER A 282 28.05 -3.65 -2.22
CA SER A 282 26.80 -3.82 -1.48
C SER A 282 26.87 -3.20 -0.08
N GLU A 283 27.93 -3.50 0.68
CA GLU A 283 28.11 -2.95 2.03
C GLU A 283 28.19 -1.43 2.04
N LYS A 284 28.87 -0.82 1.07
CA LYS A 284 28.94 0.65 0.95
C LYS A 284 27.54 1.26 0.82
N TYR A 285 26.66 0.63 0.04
CA TYR A 285 25.28 1.10 -0.12
C TYR A 285 24.44 0.87 1.14
N PHE A 286 24.57 -0.26 1.84
CA PHE A 286 23.87 -0.45 3.12
C PHE A 286 24.27 0.62 4.16
N LEU A 287 25.57 0.89 4.30
CA LEU A 287 26.07 1.94 5.20
C LEU A 287 25.60 3.34 4.77
N LYS A 288 25.53 3.60 3.47
CA LYS A 288 24.96 4.85 2.93
C LYS A 288 23.47 4.98 3.28
N ALA A 289 22.69 3.91 3.13
CA ALA A 289 21.27 3.91 3.48
C ALA A 289 21.05 4.17 4.98
N ILE A 290 21.88 3.58 5.86
CA ILE A 290 21.86 3.87 7.30
C ILE A 290 22.14 5.35 7.56
N LYS A 291 23.15 5.94 6.90
CA LYS A 291 23.46 7.37 7.04
C LYS A 291 22.31 8.27 6.56
N GLU A 292 21.64 7.88 5.48
CA GLU A 292 20.43 8.58 4.97
C GLU A 292 19.23 8.40 5.92
N SER A 293 19.24 7.40 6.81
CA SER A 293 18.15 7.17 7.78
C SER A 293 18.29 7.94 9.10
N ILE A 294 19.35 8.75 9.30
CA ILE A 294 19.65 9.38 10.60
C ILE A 294 18.49 10.20 11.19
N ASN A 295 17.75 10.93 10.35
CA ASN A 295 16.63 11.79 10.78
C ASN A 295 15.26 11.13 10.60
N ILE A 296 15.23 9.82 10.33
CA ILE A 296 14.02 9.04 10.16
C ILE A 296 13.85 8.16 11.41
N TYR A 297 12.60 7.88 11.78
CA TYR A 297 12.26 7.18 13.01
C TYR A 297 11.26 6.07 12.71
N GLY A 298 11.22 5.06 13.58
CA GLY A 298 10.25 3.98 13.50
C GLY A 298 10.58 2.95 12.41
N GLU A 299 9.54 2.38 11.78
CA GLU A 299 9.64 1.20 10.92
C GLU A 299 10.65 1.35 9.77
N PRO A 300 10.68 2.46 8.99
CA PRO A 300 11.60 2.54 7.86
C PRO A 300 13.06 2.46 8.28
N LYS A 301 13.40 3.02 9.45
CA LYS A 301 14.74 2.92 10.02
C LYS A 301 15.01 1.50 10.50
N ALA A 302 14.09 0.90 11.26
CA ALA A 302 14.21 -0.50 11.70
C ALA A 302 14.41 -1.48 10.52
N TRP A 303 13.72 -1.25 9.41
CA TRP A 303 13.84 -2.01 8.17
C TRP A 303 15.25 -1.94 7.57
N ILE A 304 15.85 -0.75 7.45
CA ILE A 304 17.21 -0.58 6.94
C ILE A 304 18.23 -1.31 7.82
N TYR A 305 18.15 -1.16 9.13
CA TYR A 305 19.02 -1.87 10.07
C TYR A 305 18.85 -3.39 9.97
N ASN A 306 17.61 -3.87 9.86
CA ASN A 306 17.33 -5.30 9.68
C ASN A 306 17.89 -5.87 8.37
N LEU A 307 17.84 -5.11 7.27
CA LEU A 307 18.41 -5.54 6.00
C LEU A 307 19.93 -5.57 6.03
N TYR A 308 20.58 -4.58 6.66
CA TYR A 308 22.03 -4.64 6.86
C TYR A 308 22.43 -5.79 7.79
N ALA A 309 21.68 -6.04 8.87
CA ALA A 309 21.88 -7.22 9.70
C ALA A 309 21.76 -8.52 8.90
N THR A 310 20.79 -8.61 7.98
CA THR A 310 20.64 -9.75 7.08
C THR A 310 21.87 -9.95 6.19
N PHE A 311 22.41 -8.87 5.65
CA PHE A 311 23.66 -8.89 4.89
C PHE A 311 24.83 -9.38 5.78
N LEU A 312 24.98 -8.84 6.99
CA LEU A 312 26.05 -9.22 7.92
C LEU A 312 25.96 -10.70 8.32
N THR A 313 24.78 -11.20 8.64
CA THR A 313 24.52 -12.61 8.97
C THR A 313 24.94 -13.52 7.81
N LYS A 314 24.58 -13.18 6.57
CA LYS A 314 24.97 -13.97 5.39
C LYS A 314 26.48 -13.97 5.12
N ASN A 315 27.21 -12.97 5.61
CA ASN A 315 28.65 -12.87 5.52
C ASN A 315 29.37 -13.35 6.80
N GLY A 316 28.67 -14.04 7.72
CA GLY A 316 29.26 -14.61 8.94
C GLY A 316 29.62 -13.59 10.02
N ARG A 317 29.20 -12.32 9.89
CA ARG A 317 29.46 -11.25 10.86
C ARG A 317 28.35 -11.16 11.90
N LEU A 318 28.23 -12.20 12.72
CA LEU A 318 27.09 -12.41 13.61
C LEU A 318 26.95 -11.36 14.71
N GLU A 319 28.06 -10.94 15.33
CA GLU A 319 28.02 -9.91 16.39
C GLU A 319 27.56 -8.56 15.84
N ASP A 320 28.12 -8.12 14.72
CA ASP A 320 27.68 -6.89 14.04
C ASP A 320 26.19 -6.99 13.63
N ALA A 321 25.75 -8.17 13.20
CA ALA A 321 24.35 -8.40 12.85
C ALA A 321 23.42 -8.28 14.07
N LYS A 322 23.83 -8.80 15.24
CA LYS A 322 23.07 -8.66 16.50
C LYS A 322 22.95 -7.20 16.92
N ASP A 323 24.04 -6.41 16.81
CA ASP A 323 24.00 -4.99 17.12
C ASP A 323 22.97 -4.26 16.25
N ASN A 324 22.97 -4.52 14.94
CA ASN A 324 22.02 -3.93 14.01
C ASN A 324 20.57 -4.39 14.26
N ILE A 325 20.35 -5.65 14.65
CA ILE A 325 19.04 -6.13 15.09
C ILE A 325 18.59 -5.41 16.35
N GLN A 326 19.50 -5.19 17.31
CA GLN A 326 19.17 -4.47 18.53
C GLN A 326 18.80 -3.02 18.22
N TYR A 327 19.50 -2.36 17.30
CA TYR A 327 19.08 -1.04 16.80
C TYR A 327 17.67 -1.09 16.19
N ALA A 328 17.37 -2.07 15.35
CA ALA A 328 16.03 -2.22 14.77
C ALA A 328 14.93 -2.43 15.82
N LEU A 329 15.21 -3.24 16.86
CA LEU A 329 14.27 -3.50 17.96
C LEU A 329 14.13 -2.33 18.94
N ASN A 330 15.15 -1.48 19.07
CA ASN A 330 15.07 -0.24 19.84
C ASN A 330 14.19 0.80 19.12
N GLU A 331 14.25 0.85 17.79
CA GLU A 331 13.39 1.72 16.97
C GLU A 331 11.94 1.23 16.94
N VAL A 332 11.73 -0.08 16.77
CA VAL A 332 10.40 -0.70 16.78
C VAL A 332 10.40 -1.95 17.67
N PRO A 333 9.91 -1.83 18.92
CA PRO A 333 9.76 -2.98 19.80
C PRO A 333 8.86 -4.05 19.17
N ASN A 334 9.30 -5.32 19.23
CA ASN A 334 8.61 -6.46 18.60
C ASN A 334 8.55 -6.44 17.07
N TYR A 335 9.47 -5.75 16.39
CA TYR A 335 9.55 -5.81 14.92
C TYR A 335 9.77 -7.25 14.44
N THR A 336 8.72 -7.87 13.90
CA THR A 336 8.69 -9.30 13.53
C THR A 336 9.85 -9.71 12.64
N SER A 337 10.19 -8.89 11.64
CA SER A 337 11.30 -9.17 10.72
C SER A 337 12.65 -9.24 11.45
N ALA A 338 12.91 -8.34 12.39
CA ALA A 338 14.12 -8.37 13.21
C ALA A 338 14.14 -9.57 14.17
N LEU A 339 13.00 -9.97 14.74
CA LEU A 339 12.92 -11.17 15.58
C LEU A 339 13.14 -12.47 14.76
N VAL A 340 12.65 -12.52 13.52
CA VAL A 340 12.96 -13.61 12.59
C VAL A 340 14.45 -13.62 12.26
N GLN A 341 15.07 -12.47 11.99
CA GLN A 341 16.52 -12.42 11.74
C GLN A 341 17.35 -12.77 12.99
N LYS A 342 16.89 -12.39 14.18
CA LYS A 342 17.50 -12.82 15.45
C LYS A 342 17.44 -14.34 15.60
N SER A 343 16.32 -14.96 15.22
CA SER A 343 16.18 -16.42 15.20
C SER A 343 17.12 -17.11 14.21
N GLU A 344 17.42 -16.47 13.07
CA GLU A 344 18.39 -16.98 12.10
C GLU A 344 19.81 -16.97 12.67
N ILE A 345 20.19 -15.91 13.38
CA ILE A 345 21.48 -15.85 14.08
C ILE A 345 21.54 -16.94 15.15
N ALA A 346 20.51 -17.06 15.99
CA ALA A 346 20.42 -18.10 17.01
C ALA A 346 20.51 -19.51 16.40
N TYR A 347 19.96 -19.73 15.21
CA TYR A 347 20.09 -20.98 14.47
C TYR A 347 21.56 -21.27 14.10
N GLN A 348 22.29 -20.28 13.57
CA GLN A 348 23.70 -20.43 13.23
C GLN A 348 24.58 -20.68 14.46
N GLU A 349 24.21 -20.09 15.60
CA GLU A 349 24.87 -20.30 16.89
C GLU A 349 24.45 -21.59 17.60
N LYS A 350 23.50 -22.34 17.03
CA LYS A 350 22.90 -23.54 17.64
C LYS A 350 22.18 -23.27 18.96
N ASN A 351 21.72 -22.03 19.19
CA ASN A 351 20.92 -21.63 20.33
C ASN A 351 19.43 -21.84 20.06
N TRP A 352 18.99 -23.11 20.09
CA TRP A 352 17.61 -23.49 19.75
C TRP A 352 16.57 -22.90 20.71
N GLN A 353 16.93 -22.71 21.98
CA GLN A 353 16.03 -22.16 23.00
C GLN A 353 15.68 -20.70 22.70
N GLU A 354 16.66 -19.92 22.22
CA GLU A 354 16.45 -18.52 21.86
C GLU A 354 15.52 -18.36 20.65
N ILE A 355 15.55 -19.30 19.70
CA ILE A 355 14.58 -19.34 18.58
C ILE A 355 13.15 -19.42 19.14
N ILE A 356 12.91 -20.32 20.08
CA ILE A 356 11.58 -20.50 20.69
C ILE A 356 11.17 -19.26 21.47
N THR A 357 12.06 -18.71 22.30
CA THR A 357 11.80 -17.49 23.08
C THR A 357 11.41 -16.30 22.19
N ASN A 358 12.10 -16.13 21.06
CA ASN A 358 11.84 -15.00 20.16
C ASN A 358 10.58 -15.18 19.30
N LEU A 359 10.31 -16.41 18.83
CA LEU A 359 9.30 -16.65 17.80
C LEU A 359 7.95 -17.17 18.33
N LYS A 360 7.94 -17.90 19.45
CA LYS A 360 6.70 -18.47 19.99
C LYS A 360 5.65 -17.40 20.32
N PRO A 361 5.99 -16.27 20.99
CA PRO A 361 5.00 -15.22 21.27
C PRO A 361 4.40 -14.57 20.02
N ILE A 362 5.14 -14.57 18.91
CA ILE A 362 4.67 -14.04 17.62
C ILE A 362 3.68 -15.05 17.02
N ASN A 363 4.07 -16.32 16.98
CA ASN A 363 3.25 -17.40 16.42
C ASN A 363 1.94 -17.61 17.19
N ASP A 364 1.98 -17.47 18.53
CA ASP A 364 0.80 -17.62 19.38
C ASP A 364 -0.24 -16.52 19.11
N LYS A 365 0.17 -15.35 18.60
CA LYS A 365 -0.72 -14.25 18.22
C LYS A 365 -1.22 -14.38 16.79
N VAL A 366 -0.30 -14.60 15.85
CA VAL A 366 -0.58 -14.73 14.42
C VAL A 366 0.25 -15.88 13.88
N PRO A 367 -0.34 -17.08 13.72
CA PRO A 367 0.35 -18.23 13.16
C PRO A 367 0.82 -17.95 11.73
N ARG A 368 2.09 -18.26 11.43
CA ARG A 368 2.64 -18.12 10.07
C ARG A 368 3.51 -19.32 9.72
N SER A 369 3.35 -19.84 8.50
CA SER A 369 4.02 -21.07 8.06
C SER A 369 5.55 -20.98 8.16
N ASP A 370 6.13 -19.83 7.81
CA ASP A 370 7.58 -19.57 7.94
C ASP A 370 8.09 -19.67 9.39
N ILE A 371 7.33 -19.11 10.34
CA ILE A 371 7.67 -19.14 11.77
C ILE A 371 7.50 -20.54 12.34
N ILE A 372 6.38 -21.21 12.04
CA ILE A 372 6.07 -22.55 12.54
C ILE A 372 7.16 -23.53 12.12
N LEU A 373 7.62 -23.48 10.87
CA LEU A 373 8.71 -24.34 10.38
C LEU A 373 10.03 -24.07 11.11
N ARG A 374 10.35 -22.81 11.47
CA ARG A 374 11.54 -22.47 12.27
C ARG A 374 11.43 -23.00 13.71
N LEU A 375 10.27 -22.84 14.34
CA LEU A 375 9.98 -23.39 15.66
C LEU A 375 10.10 -24.92 15.65
N ALA A 376 9.49 -25.58 14.66
CA ALA A 376 9.56 -27.04 14.53
C ALA A 376 11.02 -27.52 14.42
N LYS A 377 11.84 -26.84 13.61
CA LYS A 377 13.28 -27.15 13.52
C LYS A 377 14.00 -27.01 14.86
N ALA A 378 13.69 -25.97 15.64
CA ALA A 378 14.27 -25.77 16.96
C ALA A 378 13.82 -26.86 17.96
N GLU A 379 12.53 -27.17 18.03
CA GLU A 379 11.97 -28.22 18.88
C GLU A 379 12.56 -29.61 18.56
N LYS A 380 12.72 -29.92 17.27
CA LYS A 380 13.40 -31.15 16.82
C LYS A 380 14.85 -31.22 17.31
N LYS A 381 15.58 -30.10 17.29
CA LYS A 381 16.97 -30.03 17.78
C LYS A 381 17.08 -30.13 19.30
N LEU A 382 16.04 -29.74 20.02
CA LEU A 382 15.90 -29.93 21.47
C LEU A 382 15.34 -31.29 21.88
N ASN A 383 15.04 -32.17 20.91
CA ASN A 383 14.43 -33.49 21.12
C ASN A 383 13.00 -33.44 21.71
N ASN A 384 12.29 -32.33 21.49
CA ASN A 384 10.89 -32.15 21.90
C ASN A 384 9.95 -32.66 20.81
N ILE A 385 9.91 -34.00 20.64
CA ILE A 385 9.25 -34.66 19.51
C ILE A 385 7.74 -34.37 19.45
N GLU A 386 7.06 -34.28 20.59
CA GLU A 386 5.62 -33.98 20.64
C GLU A 386 5.31 -32.58 20.07
N SER A 387 6.03 -31.56 20.55
CA SER A 387 5.88 -30.18 20.08
C SER A 387 6.25 -30.06 18.60
N TYR A 388 7.32 -30.71 18.16
CA TYR A 388 7.69 -30.80 16.75
C TYR A 388 6.55 -31.36 15.89
N ASN A 389 5.94 -32.49 16.27
CA ASN A 389 4.86 -33.10 15.49
C ASN A 389 3.61 -32.21 15.42
N GLN A 390 3.28 -31.50 16.52
CA GLN A 390 2.19 -30.53 16.55
C GLN A 390 2.44 -29.38 15.58
N LEU A 391 3.63 -28.78 15.63
CA LEU A 391 4.02 -27.68 14.75
C LEU A 391 4.07 -28.10 13.29
N ILE A 392 4.60 -29.28 12.97
CA ILE A 392 4.59 -29.79 11.59
C ILE A 392 3.16 -29.99 11.07
N SER A 393 2.26 -30.53 11.90
CA SER A 393 0.85 -30.69 11.52
C SER A 393 0.17 -29.34 11.29
N GLN A 394 0.48 -28.35 12.13
CA GLN A 394 -0.02 -26.99 11.97
C GLN A 394 0.52 -26.31 10.70
N ALA A 395 1.82 -26.43 10.44
CA ALA A 395 2.45 -25.91 9.23
C ALA A 395 1.86 -26.53 7.96
N GLU A 396 1.65 -27.85 7.96
CA GLU A 396 1.05 -28.57 6.83
C GLU A 396 -0.38 -28.08 6.54
N SER A 397 -1.20 -27.92 7.58
CA SER A 397 -2.57 -27.40 7.44
C SER A 397 -2.58 -26.00 6.83
N LEU A 398 -1.73 -25.11 7.34
CA LEU A 398 -1.66 -23.71 6.91
C LEU A 398 -1.12 -23.60 5.47
N LEU A 399 -0.03 -24.31 5.17
CA LEU A 399 0.56 -24.33 3.82
C LEU A 399 -0.42 -24.90 2.79
N LYS A 400 -1.21 -25.91 3.15
CA LYS A 400 -2.22 -26.47 2.24
C LYS A 400 -3.30 -25.45 1.88
N GLU A 401 -3.74 -24.66 2.85
CA GLU A 401 -4.68 -23.54 2.64
C GLU A 401 -4.04 -22.46 1.76
N GLU A 402 -2.82 -22.00 2.10
CA GLU A 402 -2.06 -20.97 1.37
C GLU A 402 -1.79 -21.36 -0.10
N VAL A 403 -1.48 -22.63 -0.36
CA VAL A 403 -1.26 -23.15 -1.72
C VAL A 403 -2.56 -23.24 -2.51
N SER A 404 -3.70 -23.50 -1.86
CA SER A 404 -5.00 -23.57 -2.53
C SER A 404 -5.46 -22.21 -3.09
N VAL A 405 -4.99 -21.11 -2.50
CA VAL A 405 -5.28 -19.73 -2.93
C VAL A 405 -4.22 -19.13 -3.87
N GLY A 406 -3.21 -19.90 -4.29
CA GLY A 406 -2.25 -19.50 -5.34
C GLY A 406 -0.92 -18.90 -4.87
N GLY A 407 -0.56 -18.99 -3.59
CA GLY A 407 0.71 -18.45 -3.08
C GLY A 407 1.95 -19.21 -3.58
N PHE A 408 2.73 -18.59 -4.48
CA PHE A 408 3.92 -19.22 -5.10
C PHE A 408 5.02 -19.59 -4.09
N GLY A 409 5.29 -18.74 -3.09
CA GLY A 409 6.33 -18.99 -2.07
C GLY A 409 6.02 -20.19 -1.15
N HIS A 410 4.77 -20.28 -0.71
CA HIS A 410 4.27 -21.33 0.18
C HIS A 410 4.24 -22.71 -0.50
N ARG A 411 4.15 -22.76 -1.83
CA ARG A 411 4.21 -24.00 -2.60
C ARG A 411 5.54 -24.75 -2.44
N ARG A 412 6.67 -24.03 -2.45
CA ARG A 412 8.00 -24.65 -2.28
C ARG A 412 8.16 -25.23 -0.88
N ASP A 413 7.78 -24.47 0.14
CA ASP A 413 7.93 -24.91 1.54
C ASP A 413 6.97 -26.08 1.84
N TYR A 414 5.80 -26.10 1.22
CA TYR A 414 4.88 -27.25 1.25
C TYR A 414 5.47 -28.50 0.59
N ILE A 415 6.04 -28.37 -0.61
CA ILE A 415 6.73 -29.46 -1.30
C ILE A 415 7.88 -30.01 -0.43
N GLN A 416 8.69 -29.12 0.16
CA GLN A 416 9.79 -29.51 1.04
C GLN A 416 9.28 -30.30 2.25
N LEU A 417 8.20 -29.85 2.90
CA LEU A 417 7.59 -30.56 4.03
C LEU A 417 7.08 -31.94 3.62
N LEU A 418 6.44 -32.05 2.44
CA LEU A 418 5.96 -33.33 1.91
C LEU A 418 7.11 -34.29 1.61
N ILE A 419 8.22 -33.80 1.04
CA ILE A 419 9.43 -34.59 0.81
C ILE A 419 10.02 -35.09 2.14
N GLU A 420 10.07 -34.23 3.16
CA GLU A 420 10.59 -34.59 4.48
C GLU A 420 9.75 -35.65 5.21
N LYS A 421 8.43 -35.73 4.94
CA LYS A 421 7.57 -36.81 5.46
C LYS A 421 7.89 -38.17 4.85
N ASN A 422 8.37 -38.20 3.60
CA ASN A 422 8.86 -39.39 2.92
C ASN A 422 7.88 -40.59 2.92
N THR A 423 6.57 -40.32 2.74
CA THR A 423 5.56 -41.37 2.53
C THR A 423 5.17 -41.45 1.06
N PRO A 424 4.70 -42.61 0.55
CA PRO A 424 4.26 -42.73 -0.83
C PRO A 424 3.21 -41.68 -1.24
N GLU A 425 2.28 -41.36 -0.34
CA GLU A 425 1.21 -40.38 -0.57
C GLU A 425 1.75 -38.95 -0.61
N SER A 426 2.64 -38.59 0.33
CA SER A 426 3.21 -37.24 0.41
C SER A 426 4.15 -36.95 -0.76
N LEU A 427 4.94 -37.93 -1.20
CA LEU A 427 5.78 -37.80 -2.39
C LEU A 427 4.96 -37.65 -3.68
N LYS A 428 3.83 -38.35 -3.80
CA LYS A 428 2.91 -38.20 -4.93
C LYS A 428 2.26 -36.81 -4.95
N GLU A 429 1.86 -36.30 -3.79
CA GLU A 429 1.32 -34.94 -3.66
C GLU A 429 2.39 -33.88 -3.98
N ALA A 430 3.63 -34.06 -3.50
CA ALA A 430 4.75 -33.17 -3.80
C ALA A 430 5.01 -33.05 -5.30
N LEU A 431 5.01 -34.17 -6.03
CA LEU A 431 5.15 -34.20 -7.49
C LEU A 431 4.03 -33.41 -8.18
N THR A 432 2.78 -33.62 -7.76
CA THR A 432 1.60 -32.93 -8.33
C THR A 432 1.66 -31.41 -8.12
N LYS A 433 2.32 -30.94 -7.06
CA LYS A 433 2.48 -29.51 -6.77
C LYS A 433 3.74 -28.90 -7.38
N ALA A 434 4.70 -29.71 -7.84
CA ALA A 434 5.91 -29.25 -8.51
C ALA A 434 5.67 -28.91 -10.00
N GLU A 435 4.65 -29.53 -10.60
CA GLU A 435 4.09 -29.20 -11.92
C GLU A 435 3.20 -27.93 -11.87
#